data_AF-A0A359E969-F1
#
_entry.id   AF-A0A359E969-F1
#
_cell.length_a   1.000
_cell.length_b   1.000
_cell.length_c   1.000
_cell.angle_alpha   90.00
_cell.angle_beta   90.00
_cell.angle_gamma   90.00
#
_symmetry.space_group_name_H-M   'P 1'
#
loop_
_entity.id
_entity.type
_entity.pdbx_description
1 polymer ?
#
loop_
_entity_poly.entity_id
_entity_poly.type
_entity_poly.pdbx_seq_one_letter_code
_entity_poly.pdbx_strand_id
1 'polypeptide(L)' 'HALGTLVGAFLTAYFVVSEPKKWALFIGCFFLLGGATNVVMLPAPLWFNIVDIVGAYIPMAYIGAILALKFPNKE' A
#
# COMPACT_ATOMS: atom_id res chain seq x y z
N HIS A 1 3.07 -4.64 -7.99
CA HIS A 1 2.42 -3.54 -7.25
C HIS A 1 2.60 -3.66 -5.73
N ALA A 2 2.48 -4.88 -5.17
CA ALA A 2 2.54 -5.16 -3.72
C ALA A 2 3.74 -4.55 -2.97
N LEU A 3 4.97 -4.82 -3.44
CA LEU A 3 6.18 -4.33 -2.78
C LEU A 3 6.27 -2.79 -2.79
N GLY A 4 5.84 -2.15 -3.87
CA GLY A 4 5.78 -0.69 -3.98
C GLY A 4 4.81 -0.10 -2.97
N THR A 5 3.60 -0.66 -2.85
CA THR A 5 2.62 -0.22 -1.85
C THR A 5 3.14 -0.43 -0.43
N LEU A 6 3.75 -1.58 -0.16
CA LEU A 6 4.33 -1.91 1.15
C LEU A 6 5.40 -0.90 1.56
N VAL A 7 6.39 -0.67 0.70
CA VAL A 7 7.51 0.23 0.99
C VAL A 7 7.04 1.68 1.08
N GLY A 8 6.18 2.12 0.17
CA GLY A 8 5.61 3.47 0.20
C GLY A 8 4.82 3.72 1.50
N ALA A 9 3.92 2.81 1.85
CA ALA A 9 3.13 2.91 3.07
C ALA A 9 3.99 2.84 4.33
N PHE A 10 5.01 1.97 4.35
CA PHE A 10 5.98 1.89 5.44
C PHE A 10 6.72 3.21 5.63
N LEU A 11 7.34 3.74 4.58
CA LEU A 11 8.11 4.99 4.67
C LEU A 11 7.22 6.16 5.09
N THR A 12 6.02 6.28 4.52
CA THR A 12 5.06 7.31 4.92
C THR A 12 4.68 7.19 6.39
N ALA A 13 4.34 5.98 6.86
CA ALA A 13 4.00 5.73 8.26
C ALA A 13 5.19 5.94 9.21
N TYR A 14 6.41 5.71 8.75
CA TYR A 14 7.63 5.83 9.54
C TYR A 14 8.01 7.29 9.81
N PHE A 15 7.81 8.18 8.83
CA PHE A 15 8.19 9.60 8.94
C PHE A 15 7.06 10.52 9.40
N VAL A 16 5.80 10.12 9.27
CA VAL A 16 4.68 11.01 9.63
C VAL A 16 4.47 11.05 11.15
N VAL A 17 4.36 12.26 11.68
CA VAL A 17 4.25 12.51 13.13
C VAL A 17 2.87 12.13 13.67
N SER A 18 1.81 12.40 12.91
CA SER A 18 0.42 12.18 13.33
C SER A 18 -0.28 11.15 12.44
N GLU A 19 -1.05 10.26 13.07
CA GLU A 19 -1.90 9.28 12.38
C GLU A 19 -1.19 8.40 11.34
N PRO A 20 -0.06 7.75 11.67
CA PRO A 20 0.76 6.99 10.70
C PRO A 20 -0.02 5.90 9.95
N LYS A 21 -0.97 5.24 10.60
CA LYS A 21 -1.85 4.25 9.96
C LYS A 21 -2.76 4.88 8.90
N LYS A 22 -3.30 6.07 9.16
CA LYS A 22 -4.18 6.77 8.21
C LYS A 22 -3.41 7.16 6.95
N TRP A 23 -2.20 7.68 7.10
CA TRP A 23 -1.35 8.06 5.97
C TRP A 23 -0.81 6.85 5.19
N ALA A 24 -0.49 5.75 5.87
CA ALA A 24 -0.16 4.49 5.20
C ALA A 24 -1.31 3.99 4.30
N LEU A 25 -2.54 3.99 4.84
CA LEU A 25 -3.73 3.59 4.09
C LEU A 25 -4.05 4.55 2.94
N PHE A 26 -3.79 5.86 3.11
CA PHE A 26 -3.90 6.82 2.02
C PHE A 26 -2.97 6.45 0.85
N ILE A 27 -1.71 6.08 1.12
CA ILE A 27 -0.80 5.58 0.09
C ILE A 27 -1.33 4.28 -0.55
N GLY A 28 -1.89 3.37 0.25
CA GLY A 28 -2.57 2.17 -0.23
C GLY A 28 -3.70 2.47 -1.23
N CYS A 29 -4.57 3.42 -0.89
CA CYS A 29 -5.65 3.88 -1.77
C CYS A 29 -5.10 4.53 -3.04
N PHE A 30 -4.04 5.34 -2.94
CA PHE A 30 -3.41 5.96 -4.09
C PHE A 30 -2.83 4.91 -5.06
N PHE A 31 -2.12 3.90 -4.55
CA PHE A 31 -1.64 2.79 -5.36
C PHE A 31 -2.77 1.96 -5.95
N LEU A 32 -3.88 1.76 -5.21
CA LEU A 32 -5.05 1.04 -5.70
C LEU A 32 -5.68 1.74 -6.92
N LEU A 33 -5.75 3.07 -6.94
CA LEU A 33 -6.23 3.82 -8.11
C LEU A 33 -5.34 3.58 -9.34
N GLY A 34 -4.02 3.59 -9.15
CA GLY A 34 -3.07 3.20 -10.21
C GLY A 34 -3.21 1.73 -10.63
N GLY A 35 -3.47 0.83 -9.69
CA GLY A 35 -3.74 -0.59 -9.94
C GLY A 35 -4.99 -0.83 -10.75
N ALA A 36 -6.10 -0.20 -10.37
CA ALA A 36 -7.36 -0.26 -11.11
C ALA A 36 -7.19 0.28 -12.53
N THR A 37 -6.43 1.37 -12.69
CA THR A 37 -6.11 1.91 -14.01
C THR A 37 -5.31 0.91 -14.86
N ASN A 38 -4.31 0.24 -14.28
CA ASN A 38 -3.55 -0.82 -14.96
C ASN A 38 -4.43 -2.00 -15.40
N VAL A 39 -5.38 -2.45 -14.57
CA VAL A 39 -6.31 -3.54 -14.91
C VAL A 39 -7.19 -3.19 -16.11
N VAL A 40 -7.60 -1.92 -16.24
CA VAL A 40 -8.40 -1.45 -17.38
C VAL A 40 -7.54 -1.28 -18.64
N MET A 41 -6.29 -0.84 -18.50
CA MET A 41 -5.40 -0.55 -19.63
C MET A 41 -4.73 -1.79 -20.22
N LEU A 42 -4.42 -2.79 -19.41
CA LEU A 42 -3.62 -3.94 -19.80
C LEU A 42 -4.44 -5.24 -19.71
N PRO A 43 -4.56 -6.01 -20.81
CA PRO A 43 -5.23 -7.29 -20.76
C PRO A 43 -4.43 -8.28 -19.91
N ALA A 44 -5.09 -8.91 -18.94
CA ALA A 44 -4.52 -9.95 -18.09
C ALA A 44 -5.59 -10.97 -17.69
N PRO A 45 -5.21 -12.21 -17.32
CA PRO A 45 -6.14 -13.19 -16.80
C PRO A 45 -6.92 -12.66 -15.59
N LEU A 46 -8.22 -12.95 -15.52
CA LEU A 46 -9.10 -12.43 -14.46
C LEU A 46 -8.57 -12.77 -13.05
N TRP A 47 -8.07 -13.99 -12.85
CA TRP A 47 -7.51 -14.41 -11.56
C TRP A 47 -6.32 -13.54 -11.13
N PHE A 48 -5.48 -13.12 -12.08
CA PHE A 48 -4.32 -12.28 -11.81
C PHE A 48 -4.75 -10.89 -11.36
N ASN A 49 -5.73 -10.29 -12.06
CA ASN A 49 -6.30 -9.00 -11.70
C ASN A 49 -6.94 -9.02 -10.30
N ILE A 50 -7.63 -10.11 -9.94
CA ILE A 50 -8.22 -10.27 -8.61
C ILE A 50 -7.12 -10.33 -7.53
N VAL A 51 -6.09 -11.16 -7.74
CA VAL A 51 -4.98 -11.28 -6.78
C VAL A 51 -4.23 -9.96 -6.63
N ASP A 52 -4.01 -9.24 -7.72
CA ASP A 52 -3.35 -7.93 -7.67
C ASP A 52 -4.21 -6.89 -6.91
N ILE A 53 -5.46 -6.65 -7.33
CA ILE A 53 -6.35 -5.66 -6.70
C ILE A 53 -6.60 -5.95 -5.22
N VAL A 54 -6.80 -7.21 -4.85
CA VAL A 54 -7.08 -7.55 -3.46
C VAL A 54 -5.81 -7.58 -2.62
N GLY A 55 -4.74 -8.19 -3.12
CA GLY A 55 -3.54 -8.47 -2.34
C GLY A 55 -2.50 -7.36 -2.33
N ALA A 56 -2.36 -6.61 -3.42
CA ALA A 56 -1.20 -5.74 -3.63
C ALA A 56 -1.33 -4.33 -3.03
N TYR A 57 -2.53 -3.93 -2.61
CA TYR A 57 -2.81 -2.54 -2.27
C TYR A 57 -3.11 -2.36 -0.78
N ILE A 58 -4.38 -2.46 -0.38
CA ILE A 58 -4.79 -2.20 1.01
C ILE A 58 -4.12 -3.14 2.02
N PRO A 59 -3.99 -4.47 1.77
CA PRO A 59 -3.29 -5.35 2.71
C PRO A 59 -1.81 -4.97 2.88
N MET A 60 -1.12 -4.64 1.78
CA MET A 60 0.29 -4.26 1.84
C MET A 60 0.50 -2.90 2.50
N ALA A 61 -0.42 -1.96 2.30
CA ALA A 61 -0.41 -0.69 3.02
C ALA A 61 -0.58 -0.87 4.53
N TYR A 62 -1.50 -1.75 4.93
CA TYR A 62 -1.72 -2.10 6.33
C TYR A 62 -0.50 -2.79 6.96
N ILE A 63 0.13 -3.74 6.26
CA ILE A 63 1.38 -4.37 6.71
C ILE A 63 2.49 -3.33 6.84
N GLY A 64 2.63 -2.42 5.86
CA GLY A 64 3.61 -1.33 5.92
C GLY A 64 3.41 -0.43 7.14
N ALA A 65 2.16 -0.10 7.46
CA ALA A 65 1.81 0.66 8.68
C ALA A 65 2.22 -0.09 9.96
N ILE A 66 1.92 -1.39 10.05
CA ILE A 66 2.31 -2.21 11.20
C ILE A 66 3.83 -2.26 11.36
N LEU A 67 4.55 -2.44 10.25
CA LEU A 67 6.01 -2.48 10.27
C LEU A 67 6.59 -1.15 10.77
N ALA A 68 6.10 -0.02 10.29
CA ALA A 68 6.55 1.29 10.75
C ALA A 68 6.32 1.50 12.26
N LEU A 69 5.16 1.08 12.77
CA LEU A 69 4.84 1.17 14.19
C LEU A 69 5.69 0.26 15.09
N LYS A 70 6.29 -0.80 14.55
CA LYS A 70 7.25 -1.64 15.30
C LYS A 70 8.63 -1.00 15.43
N PHE A 71 8.96 -0.06 14.54
CA PHE A 71 10.22 0.69 14.56
C PHE A 71 9.92 2.18 14.75
N PRO A 72 9.38 2.60 15.90
CA PRO A 72 9.15 4.02 16.14
C PRO A 72 10.48 4.76 16.10
N ASN A 73 10.55 5.86 15.35
CA ASN A 73 11.65 6.81 15.46
C ASN A 73 11.72 7.25 16.93
N LYS A 74 12.82 6.90 17.60
CA LYS A 74 13.20 7.48 18.89
C LYS A 74 13.81 8.84 18.59
N GLU A 75 12.98 9.85 18.37
CA GLU A 75 13.37 11.24 18.56
C GLU A 75 12.82 11.73 19.90
#